data_AF-A0A7I7T0K0-F1
#
_entry.id   AF-A0A7I7T0K0-F1
#
_cell.length_a   1.000
_cell.length_b   1.000
_cell.length_c   1.000
_cell.angle_alpha   90.00
_cell.angle_beta   90.00
_cell.angle_gamma   90.00
#
_symmetry.space_group_name_H-M   'P 1'
#
loop_
_entity.id
_entity.type
_entity.pdbx_description
1 polymer ?
#
loop_
_entity_poly.entity_id
_entity_poly.type
_entity_poly.pdbx_seq_one_letter_code
_entity_poly.pdbx_strand_id
1 'polypeptide(L)' 'MATKTWMDAKGGDPTTLVEPFLKELQSNAAAGPATFNSTWGQLSTAQQAAVIIAVRAAAEGGC' A
#
# COMPACT_ATOMS: atom_id res chain seq x y z
N MET A 1 2.74 7.71 -3.88
CA MET A 1 2.63 6.88 -5.11
C MET A 1 1.44 5.95 -4.95
N ALA A 2 0.67 5.67 -6.00
CA ALA A 2 -0.46 4.75 -5.93
C ALA A 2 0.03 3.29 -5.96
N THR A 3 -0.58 2.41 -5.15
CA THR A 3 -0.25 0.97 -5.07
C THR A 3 -0.20 0.32 -6.45
N LYS A 4 -1.20 0.62 -7.30
CA LYS A 4 -1.28 0.12 -8.67
C LYS A 4 -0.07 0.53 -9.52
N THR A 5 0.41 1.77 -9.42
CA THR A 5 1.58 2.25 -10.18
C THR A 5 2.87 1.56 -9.76
N TRP A 6 3.04 1.29 -8.46
CA TRP A 6 4.20 0.54 -7.99
C TRP A 6 4.15 -0.92 -8.43
N MET A 7 2.97 -1.55 -8.34
CA MET A 7 2.78 -2.93 -8.78
C MET A 7 2.98 -3.07 -10.29
N ASP A 8 2.45 -2.14 -11.09
CA ASP A 8 2.66 -2.07 -12.54
C ASP A 8 4.15 -1.90 -12.89
N ALA A 9 4.85 -1.03 -12.17
CA ALA A 9 6.29 -0.83 -12.35
C ALA A 9 7.14 -2.05 -11.96
N LYS A 10 6.72 -2.83 -10.96
CA LYS A 10 7.39 -4.08 -10.59
C LYS A 10 7.13 -5.19 -11.61
N GLY A 11 5.93 -5.22 -12.18
CA GLY A 11 5.48 -6.28 -13.08
C GLY A 11 5.27 -7.62 -12.35
N GLY A 12 4.38 -8.45 -12.87
CA GLY A 12 4.05 -9.75 -12.30
C GLY A 12 2.74 -9.77 -11.52
N ASP A 13 2.55 -10.80 -10.70
CA ASP A 13 1.29 -11.01 -10.00
C ASP A 13 1.11 -10.02 -8.84
N PRO A 14 0.07 -9.18 -8.86
CA PRO A 14 -0.12 -8.12 -7.88
C PRO A 14 -0.31 -8.66 -6.45
N THR A 15 -0.83 -9.88 -6.27
CA THR A 15 -0.99 -10.47 -4.92
C THR A 15 0.35 -10.82 -4.29
N THR A 16 1.32 -11.26 -5.10
CA THR A 16 2.71 -11.51 -4.65
C THR A 16 3.47 -10.22 -4.33
N LEU A 17 2.99 -9.10 -4.87
CA LEU A 17 3.58 -7.77 -4.72
C LEU A 17 3.04 -7.01 -3.49
N VAL A 18 2.00 -7.52 -2.82
CA VAL A 18 1.41 -6.90 -1.61
C VAL A 18 2.41 -6.80 -0.47
N GLU A 19 3.03 -7.92 -0.08
CA GLU A 19 3.97 -7.94 1.04
C GLU A 19 5.20 -7.05 0.83
N PRO A 20 5.90 -7.09 -0.32
CA PRO A 20 7.02 -6.18 -0.54
C PRO A 20 6.56 -4.72 -0.65
N PHE A 21 5.38 -4.44 -1.22
CA PHE A 21 4.81 -3.08 -1.23
C PHE A 21 4.55 -2.57 0.19
N LEU A 22 3.94 -3.37 1.06
CA LEU A 22 3.67 -3.00 2.45
C LEU A 22 4.97 -2.77 3.23
N LYS A 23 5.97 -3.61 3.03
CA LYS A 23 7.29 -3.43 3.66
C LYS A 23 7.94 -2.10 3.23
N GLU A 24 7.84 -1.78 1.95
CA GLU A 24 8.37 -0.54 1.39
C GLU A 24 7.55 0.67 1.86
N LEU A 25 6.22 0.57 1.98
CA LEU A 25 5.34 1.61 2.53
C LEU A 25 5.60 1.86 4.02
N GLN A 26 5.90 0.80 4.78
CA GLN A 26 6.25 0.89 6.20
C GLN A 26 7.64 1.48 6.41
N SER A 27 8.58 1.21 5.49
CA SER A 27 9.96 1.69 5.56
C SER A 27 10.12 3.09 4.96
N ASN A 28 9.38 3.36 3.90
CA ASN A 28 9.37 4.63 3.19
C ASN A 28 8.14 5.40 3.66
N ALA A 29 8.36 6.29 4.62
CA ALA A 29 7.38 7.17 5.24
C ALA A 29 6.76 8.20 4.25
N ALA A 30 6.77 7.94 2.94
CA ALA A 30 6.22 8.82 1.93
C ALA A 30 4.70 8.89 2.09
N ALA A 31 4.21 10.02 2.58
CA ALA A 31 2.79 10.33 2.64
C ALA A 31 2.18 10.26 1.23
N GLY A 32 1.07 9.53 1.11
CA GLY A 32 0.31 9.45 -0.12
C GLY A 32 -1.20 9.43 0.14
N PRO A 33 -2.00 9.55 -0.92
CA PRO A 33 -3.46 9.43 -0.80
C PRO A 33 -3.88 8.08 -0.20
N ALA A 34 -3.10 7.02 -0.44
CA ALA A 34 -3.29 5.70 0.15
C ALA A 34 -2.98 5.63 1.66
N THR A 35 -2.32 6.64 2.23
CA THR A 35 -1.99 6.74 3.67
C THR A 35 -2.63 7.98 4.30
N PHE A 36 -3.79 8.44 3.77
CA PHE A 36 -4.50 9.62 4.28
C PHE A 36 -3.64 10.90 4.30
N ASN A 37 -2.67 11.05 3.38
CA ASN A 37 -1.67 12.12 3.38
C ASN A 37 -0.80 12.19 4.65
N SER A 38 -0.77 11.12 5.44
CA SER A 38 0.09 10.98 6.63
C SER A 38 1.18 9.95 6.35
N THR A 39 2.31 10.09 7.05
CA THR A 39 3.34 9.04 7.02
C THR A 39 2.86 7.79 7.77
N TRP A 40 3.40 6.62 7.44
CA TRP A 40 2.99 5.36 8.09
C TRP A 40 3.08 5.41 9.62
N GLY A 41 4.12 6.07 10.15
CA GLY A 41 4.32 6.24 11.59
C GLY A 41 3.33 7.19 12.28
N GLN A 42 2.60 8.01 11.52
CA GLN A 42 1.56 8.90 12.05
C GLN A 42 0.16 8.28 11.99
N LEU A 43 0.01 7.13 11.33
CA LEU A 43 -1.27 6.43 11.23
C LEU A 43 -1.61 5.72 12.54
N SER A 44 -2.88 5.82 12.93
CA SER A 44 -3.43 4.98 14.01
C SER A 44 -3.45 3.51 13.59
N THR A 45 -3.46 2.58 14.54
CA THR A 45 -3.53 1.13 14.25
C THR A 45 -4.70 0.77 13.34
N ALA A 46 -5.86 1.42 13.53
CA ALA A 46 -7.04 1.24 12.68
C ALA A 46 -6.80 1.72 11.23
N GLN A 47 -6.08 2.83 11.05
CA GLN A 47 -5.75 3.35 9.73
C GLN A 47 -4.72 2.44 9.04
N GLN A 48 -3.70 1.97 9.75
CA GLN A 48 -2.73 1.01 9.21
C GLN A 48 -3.42 -0.27 8.71
N ALA A 49 -4.37 -0.81 9.49
CA ALA A 49 -5.17 -1.95 9.08
C ALA A 49 -5.99 -1.67 7.81
N ALA A 50 -6.65 -0.50 7.73
CA ALA A 50 -7.40 -0.10 6.55
C ALA A 50 -6.51 0.00 5.30
N VAL A 51 -5.29 0.53 5.43
CA VAL A 51 -4.33 0.60 4.31
C VAL A 51 -3.92 -0.80 3.86
N ILE A 52 -3.64 -1.73 4.78
CA ILE A 52 -3.28 -3.11 4.44
C ILE A 52 -4.40 -3.80 3.66
N ILE A 53 -5.66 -3.63 4.11
CA ILE A 53 -6.83 -4.20 3.44
C ILE A 53 -7.01 -3.56 2.05
N ALA A 54 -6.87 -2.24 1.93
CA ALA A 54 -6.98 -1.54 0.67
C ALA A 54 -5.90 -1.98 -0.34
N VAL A 55 -4.66 -2.18 0.11
CA VAL A 55 -3.57 -2.70 -0.74
C VAL A 55 -3.85 -4.11 -1.21
N ARG A 56 -4.35 -4.99 -0.33
CA ARG A 56 -4.76 -6.36 -0.69
C ARG A 56 -5.90 -6.34 -1.70
N ALA A 57 -6.95 -5.56 -1.43
CA ALA A 57 -8.08 -5.40 -2.34
C ALA A 57 -7.63 -4.88 -3.72
N ALA A 58 -6.76 -3.86 -3.76
CA ALA A 58 -6.22 -3.32 -5.01
C ALA A 58 -5.38 -4.34 -5.78
N ALA A 59 -4.69 -5.24 -5.07
CA ALA A 59 -3.93 -6.33 -5.69
C ALA A 59 -4.83 -7.44 -6.23
N GLU A 60 -5.92 -7.77 -5.53
CA GLU A 60 -6.90 -8.79 -5.94
C GLU A 60 -7.83 -8.31 -7.07
N GLY A 61 -7.65 -7.09 -7.58
CA GLY A 61 -8.50 -6.51 -8.62
C GLY A 61 -9.81 -5.90 -8.10
N GLY A 62 -9.89 -5.65 -6.79
CA GLY A 62 -11.00 -4.95 -6.16
C GLY A 62 -11.04 -3.47 -6.55
N CYS A 63 -11.93 -3.17 -7.50
CA CYS A 63 -12.39 -1.86 -8.00
C CYS A 63 -11.31 -0.87 -8.49
#